data_AF-A0A535SLQ2-F1
#
_entry.id   AF-A0A535SLQ2-F1
#
_cell.length_a   1.000
_cell.length_b   1.000
_cell.length_c   1.000
_cell.angle_alpha   90.00
_cell.angle_beta   90.00
_cell.angle_gamma   90.00
#
_symmetry.space_group_name_H-M   'P 1'
#
loop_
_entity.id
_entity.type
_entity.pdbx_description
1 polymer ?
#
loop_
_entity_poly.entity_id
_entity_poly.type
_entity_poly.pdbx_seq_one_letter_code
_entity_poly.pdbx_strand_id
1 'polypeptide(L)'
;MSLHPENEFAIPEETVRVARAAYPKGNLYMKMRDALGTLYQDHAFAHVFPQNGRPVEAPWRLAFITVVQFIEDLPDRQAADAVRGRIDLKYALGLELSDPGFDFPILSD
;
A
#
# COMPACT_ATOMS: atom_id res chain seq x y z
N MET A 1 -12.00 5.17 -21.20
CA MET A 1 -11.09 5.53 -20.11
C MET A 1 -9.95 4.53 -20.15
N SER A 2 -8.75 4.98 -20.52
CA SER A 2 -7.55 4.18 -20.74
C SER A 2 -6.73 4.09 -19.47
N LEU A 3 -6.36 2.86 -19.06
CA LEU A 3 -5.35 2.62 -18.04
C LEU A 3 -4.01 3.10 -18.58
N HIS A 4 -3.42 4.11 -17.93
CA HIS A 4 -2.05 4.54 -18.20
C HIS A 4 -1.10 3.59 -17.45
N PRO A 5 -0.39 2.66 -18.12
CA PRO A 5 0.29 1.55 -17.45
C PRO A 5 1.66 1.90 -16.86
N GLU A 6 2.06 3.16 -16.84
CA GLU A 6 3.43 3.56 -16.54
C GLU A 6 3.49 4.33 -15.22
N ASN A 7 4.14 3.72 -14.23
CA ASN A 7 4.62 4.29 -12.96
C ASN A 7 3.69 4.40 -11.73
N GLU A 8 2.47 3.87 -11.72
CA GLU A 8 1.61 3.91 -10.52
C GLU A 8 2.15 3.11 -9.32
N PHE A 9 3.19 2.30 -9.55
CA PHE A 9 3.83 1.44 -8.55
C PHE A 9 5.17 1.96 -8.00
N ALA A 10 5.71 3.04 -8.57
CA ALA A 10 6.98 3.59 -8.09
C ALA A 10 6.79 4.17 -6.68
N ILE A 11 7.67 3.78 -5.75
CA ILE A 11 7.68 4.40 -4.43
C ILE A 11 8.28 5.81 -4.59
N PRO A 12 7.61 6.88 -4.12
CA PRO A 12 8.16 8.24 -4.20
C PRO A 12 9.58 8.31 -3.62
N GLU A 13 10.48 9.01 -4.31
CA GLU A 13 11.91 9.07 -3.94
C GLU A 13 12.12 9.54 -2.50
N GLU A 14 11.31 10.50 -2.04
CA GLU A 14 11.37 10.99 -0.67
C GLU A 14 10.98 9.91 0.35
N THR A 15 9.92 9.15 0.08
CA THR A 15 9.52 8.01 0.90
C THR A 15 10.64 6.96 0.97
N VAL A 16 11.30 6.67 -0.16
CA VAL A 16 12.46 5.75 -0.18
C VAL A 16 13.59 6.26 0.70
N ARG A 17 13.97 7.53 0.55
CA ARG A 17 15.05 8.17 1.30
C ARG A 17 14.79 8.12 2.80
N VAL A 18 13.60 8.52 3.23
CA VAL A 18 13.22 8.59 4.65
C VAL A 18 13.04 7.19 5.24
N ALA A 19 12.41 6.26 4.52
CA ALA A 19 12.25 4.89 5.00
C ALA A 19 13.59 4.17 5.19
N ARG A 20 14.54 4.33 4.26
CA ARG A 20 15.89 3.76 4.42
C ARG A 20 16.69 4.43 5.52
N ALA A 21 16.48 5.72 5.78
CA ALA A 21 17.10 6.41 6.91
C ALA A 21 16.52 5.93 8.26
N ALA A 22 15.20 5.74 8.35
CA ALA A 22 14.52 5.25 9.54
C ALA A 22 14.77 3.75 9.81
N TYR A 23 14.87 2.94 8.75
CA TYR A 23 15.09 1.50 8.80
C TYR A 23 16.29 1.08 7.91
N PRO A 24 17.55 1.32 8.34
CA PRO A 24 18.73 1.04 7.51
C PRO A 24 18.90 -0.42 7.10
N LYS A 25 18.38 -1.36 7.89
CA LYS A 25 18.40 -2.81 7.60
C LYS A 25 17.10 -3.29 6.92
N GLY A 26 16.18 -2.38 6.62
CA GLY A 26 14.80 -2.66 6.29
C GLY A 26 14.03 -3.28 7.46
N ASN A 27 12.74 -3.51 7.24
CA ASN A 27 11.89 -4.28 8.14
C ASN A 27 11.05 -5.30 7.34
N LEU A 28 10.16 -6.02 8.02
CA LEU A 28 9.30 -7.03 7.38
C LEU A 28 8.51 -6.44 6.21
N TYR A 29 7.84 -5.31 6.39
CA TYR A 29 6.98 -4.69 5.38
C TYR A 29 7.74 -4.16 4.18
N MET A 30 8.90 -3.55 4.41
CA MET A 30 9.78 -3.10 3.32
C MET A 30 10.28 -4.30 2.50
N LYS A 31 10.70 -5.39 3.16
CA LYS A 31 11.14 -6.61 2.47
C LYS A 31 9.99 -7.30 1.74
N MET A 32 8.80 -7.33 2.33
CA MET A 32 7.59 -7.83 1.68
C MET A 32 7.28 -7.00 0.44
N ARG A 33 7.32 -5.66 0.50
CA ARG A 33 7.16 -4.81 -0.68
C ARG A 33 8.20 -5.08 -1.75
N ASP A 34 9.48 -5.20 -1.39
CA ASP A 34 10.55 -5.47 -2.35
C ASP A 34 10.37 -6.85 -3.03
N ALA A 35 9.91 -7.85 -2.28
CA ALA A 35 9.62 -9.18 -2.81
C ALA A 35 8.33 -9.24 -3.64
N LEU A 36 7.27 -8.56 -3.20
CA LEU A 36 5.94 -8.58 -3.79
C LEU A 36 5.75 -7.55 -4.91
N GLY A 37 6.58 -6.51 -4.98
CA GLY A 37 6.53 -5.45 -6.01
C GLY A 37 6.70 -5.97 -7.44
N THR A 38 7.17 -7.21 -7.60
CA THR A 38 7.23 -7.93 -8.89
C THR A 38 5.96 -8.72 -9.21
N LEU A 39 5.14 -9.07 -8.21
CA LEU A 39 3.92 -9.88 -8.37
C LEU A 39 2.66 -9.03 -8.62
N TYR A 40 2.64 -7.79 -8.15
CA TYR A 40 1.50 -6.87 -8.27
C TYR A 40 1.57 -6.00 -9.53
N GLN A 41 1.88 -6.60 -10.68
CA GLN A 41 1.56 -6.01 -11.97
C GLN A 41 0.08 -6.26 -12.24
N ASP A 42 -0.71 -5.20 -12.48
CA ASP A 42 -2.19 -5.12 -12.49
C ASP A 42 -3.00 -6.29 -13.08
N HIS A 43 -2.40 -7.15 -13.91
CA HIS A 43 -3.08 -8.28 -14.51
C HIS A 43 -3.68 -9.25 -13.46
N ALA A 44 -3.02 -9.46 -12.33
CA ALA A 44 -3.47 -10.44 -11.33
C ALA A 44 -4.72 -10.02 -10.54
N PHE A 45 -5.10 -8.73 -10.56
CA PHE A 45 -6.25 -8.21 -9.81
C PHE A 45 -7.36 -7.65 -10.70
N ALA A 46 -7.11 -7.52 -12.01
CA ALA A 46 -8.07 -7.03 -13.00
C ALA A 46 -9.38 -7.85 -13.08
N HIS A 47 -9.36 -9.11 -12.62
CA HIS A 47 -10.51 -10.01 -12.61
C HIS A 47 -11.29 -10.00 -11.28
N VAL A 48 -10.72 -9.42 -10.21
CA VAL A 48 -11.34 -9.40 -8.88
C VAL A 48 -12.06 -8.07 -8.61
N PHE A 49 -11.64 -6.97 -9.27
CA PHE A 49 -12.23 -5.65 -9.09
C PHE A 49 -12.83 -5.12 -10.40
N PRO A 50 -14.15 -4.85 -10.47
CA PRO A 50 -14.78 -4.34 -11.68
C PRO A 50 -14.28 -2.94 -12.03
N GLN A 51 -14.01 -2.72 -13.32
CA GLN A 51 -13.47 -1.47 -13.90
C GLN A 51 -14.36 -0.22 -13.72
N ASN A 52 -15.53 -0.34 -13.07
CA ASN A 52 -16.56 0.69 -12.95
C ASN A 52 -16.87 1.08 -11.48
N GLY A 53 -15.92 0.90 -10.56
CA GLY A 53 -16.01 1.47 -9.22
C GLY A 53 -15.64 2.95 -9.20
N ARG A 54 -15.96 3.66 -8.10
CA ARG A 54 -15.37 4.97 -7.74
C ARG A 54 -13.83 4.90 -7.82
N PRO A 55 -13.04 5.99 -7.72
CA PRO A 55 -11.60 5.86 -7.50
C PRO A 55 -11.37 5.15 -6.16
N VAL A 56 -11.42 3.82 -6.19
CA VAL A 56 -11.16 2.92 -5.07
C VAL A 56 -9.66 2.69 -5.14
N GLU A 57 -9.02 2.85 -4.00
CA GLU A 57 -7.59 2.57 -3.80
C GLU A 57 -7.13 1.31 -4.52
N ALA A 58 -5.91 1.34 -5.02
CA ALA A 58 -5.39 0.26 -5.85
C ALA A 58 -5.54 -1.10 -5.12
N PRO A 59 -6.20 -2.12 -5.72
CA PRO A 59 -6.54 -3.38 -5.07
C PRO A 59 -5.41 -4.07 -4.29
N TRP A 60 -4.19 -3.94 -4.79
CA TRP A 60 -3.00 -4.50 -4.16
C TRP A 60 -2.65 -3.84 -2.82
N ARG A 61 -2.93 -2.54 -2.67
CA ARG A 61 -2.73 -1.81 -1.42
C ARG A 61 -3.68 -2.31 -0.34
N LEU A 62 -4.93 -2.59 -0.71
CA LEU A 62 -5.94 -3.19 0.17
C LEU A 62 -5.52 -4.60 0.59
N ALA A 63 -5.10 -5.44 -0.36
CA ALA A 63 -4.60 -6.78 -0.03
C ALA A 63 -3.38 -6.72 0.92
N PHE A 64 -2.46 -5.79 0.69
CA PHE A 64 -1.29 -5.60 1.55
C PHE A 64 -1.69 -5.18 2.97
N ILE A 65 -2.58 -4.18 3.11
CA ILE A 65 -2.99 -3.72 4.44
C ILE A 65 -3.79 -4.80 5.19
N THR A 66 -4.56 -5.65 4.51
CA THR A 66 -5.21 -6.81 5.14
C THR A 66 -4.19 -7.82 5.69
N VAL A 67 -3.08 -8.05 4.99
CA VAL A 67 -2.00 -8.90 5.53
C VAL A 67 -1.36 -8.26 6.76
N VAL A 68 -1.14 -6.94 6.76
CA VAL A 68 -0.62 -6.22 7.94
C VAL A 68 -1.60 -6.31 9.11
N GLN A 69 -2.91 -6.15 8.86
CA GLN A 69 -3.95 -6.33 9.87
C GLN A 69 -3.87 -7.70 10.53
N PHE A 70 -3.71 -8.74 9.73
CA PHE A 70 -3.60 -10.10 10.23
C PHE A 70 -2.30 -10.36 11.02
N ILE A 71 -1.18 -9.81 10.57
CA ILE A 71 0.13 -9.98 11.24
C ILE A 71 0.15 -9.24 12.59
N GLU A 72 -0.43 -8.04 12.64
CA GLU A 72 -0.37 -7.17 13.83
C GLU A 72 -1.65 -7.20 14.69
N ASP A 73 -2.65 -8.02 14.34
CA ASP A 73 -3.97 -8.09 14.98
C ASP A 73 -4.65 -6.70 15.08
N LEU A 74 -4.58 -5.93 13.99
CA LEU A 74 -5.09 -4.54 13.95
C LEU A 74 -6.53 -4.49 13.42
N PRO A 75 -7.47 -3.85 14.17
CA PRO A 75 -8.77 -3.52 13.62
C PRO A 75 -8.66 -2.44 12.53
N ASP A 76 -9.63 -2.40 11.61
CA ASP A 76 -9.66 -1.53 10.42
C ASP A 76 -9.24 -0.08 10.67
N ARG A 77 -9.75 0.53 11.74
CA ARG A 77 -9.39 1.91 12.11
C ARG A 77 -7.92 2.06 12.47
N GLN A 78 -7.38 1.12 13.23
CA GLN A 78 -5.97 1.14 13.61
C GLN A 78 -5.07 0.84 12.42
N ALA A 79 -5.53 0.03 11.46
CA ALA A 79 -4.81 -0.21 10.22
C ALA A 79 -4.74 1.06 9.35
N ALA A 80 -5.86 1.77 9.21
CA ALA A 80 -5.91 3.06 8.53
C ALA A 80 -4.99 4.10 9.21
N ASP A 81 -5.04 4.19 10.55
CA ASP A 81 -4.19 5.09 11.32
C ASP A 81 -2.70 4.69 11.24
N ALA A 82 -2.39 3.39 11.23
CA ALA A 82 -1.04 2.87 11.04
C ALA A 82 -0.47 3.31 9.68
N VAL A 83 -1.28 3.26 8.61
CA VAL A 83 -0.87 3.74 7.28
C VAL A 83 -0.63 5.25 7.27
N ARG A 84 -1.41 6.03 8.02
CA ARG A 84 -1.20 7.47 8.16
C ARG A 84 0.10 7.80 8.89
N GLY A 85 0.42 7.08 9.97
CA GLY A 85 1.52 7.43 10.85
C GLY A 85 2.87 6.78 10.53
N ARG A 86 2.90 5.64 9.83
CA ARG A 86 4.10 4.81 9.75
C ARG A 86 4.80 4.88 8.39
N ILE A 87 6.07 5.26 8.43
CA ILE A 87 6.95 5.41 7.26
C ILE A 87 7.15 4.08 6.53
N ASP A 88 7.26 2.96 7.26
CA ASP A 88 7.41 1.64 6.65
C ASP A 88 6.20 1.19 5.85
N LEU A 89 4.98 1.53 6.32
CA LEU A 89 3.74 1.26 5.59
C LEU A 89 3.57 2.21 4.39
N LYS A 90 3.94 3.49 4.51
CA LYS A 90 4.00 4.41 3.36
C LYS A 90 4.96 3.88 2.28
N TYR A 91 6.12 3.37 2.68
CA TYR A 91 7.06 2.71 1.77
C TYR A 91 6.45 1.47 1.13
N ALA A 92 5.85 0.60 1.95
CA ALA A 92 5.31 -0.66 1.47
C ALA A 92 4.14 -0.47 0.49
N LEU A 93 3.35 0.59 0.67
CA LEU A 93 2.19 0.91 -0.16
C LEU A 93 2.52 1.90 -1.30
N GLY A 94 3.78 2.33 -1.44
CA GLY A 94 4.18 3.30 -2.47
C GLY A 94 3.45 4.62 -2.35
N LEU A 95 3.26 5.10 -1.12
CA LEU A 95 2.56 6.35 -0.80
C LEU A 95 3.56 7.46 -0.49
N GLU A 96 3.13 8.70 -0.69
CA GLU A 96 3.87 9.88 -0.22
C GLU A 96 3.88 9.94 1.32
N LEU A 97 4.88 10.60 1.91
CA LEU A 97 4.92 10.77 3.36
C LEU A 97 3.78 11.66 3.89
N SER A 98 3.30 12.60 3.07
CA SER A 98 2.17 13.49 3.34
C SER A 98 0.81 12.85 3.07
N ASP A 99 0.79 11.64 2.49
CA ASP A 99 -0.45 10.97 2.13
C ASP A 99 -1.34 10.76 3.38
N PRO A 100 -2.64 11.08 3.32
CA PRO A 100 -3.51 11.01 4.48
C PRO A 100 -3.83 9.57 4.91
N GLY A 101 -3.43 8.54 4.15
CA GLY A 101 -3.78 7.15 4.38
C GLY A 101 -5.19 6.82 3.89
N PHE A 102 -5.64 5.61 4.21
CA PHE A 102 -6.97 5.14 3.83
C PHE A 102 -8.07 5.72 4.71
N ASP A 103 -9.24 5.94 4.13
CA ASP A 103 -10.46 6.12 4.92
C ASP A 103 -10.88 4.76 5.49
N PHE A 104 -11.00 4.65 6.81
CA PHE A 104 -11.34 3.38 7.48
C PHE A 104 -12.58 2.64 6.93
N PRO A 105 -13.64 3.28 6.38
CA PRO A 105 -14.80 2.56 5.84
C PRO A 105 -14.48 1.72 4.59
N ILE A 106 -13.32 1.91 3.94
CA ILE A 106 -12.92 1.10 2.78
C ILE A 106 -12.43 -0.30 3.16
N LEU A 107 -12.11 -0.51 4.44
CA LEU A 107 -11.65 -1.78 4.99
C LEU A 107 -12.79 -2.61 5.60
N SER A 108 -13.94 -1.98 5.83
CA SER A 108 -15.13 -2.61 6.38
C SER A 108 -16.14 -2.89 5.26
N ASP A 109 -16.56 -4.14 5.11
CA ASP A 109 -17.82 -4.52 4.43
C ASP A 109 -19.00 -4.48 5.42
#